data_AF-A0A359LT79-F1
#
_entry.id   AF-A0A359LT79-F1
#
_cell.length_a   1.000
_cell.length_b   1.000
_cell.length_c   1.000
_cell.angle_alpha   90.00
_cell.angle_beta   90.00
_cell.angle_gamma   90.00
#
_symmetry.space_group_name_H-M   'P 1'
#
loop_
_entity.id
_entity.type
_entity.pdbx_description
1 polymer ?
#
loop_
_entity_poly.entity_id
_entity_poly.type
_entity_poly.pdbx_seq_one_letter_code
_entity_poly.pdbx_strand_id
1 'polypeptide(L)'
;NGDLNSYLRVVTSDGDTSLRGLVESGRQRSFGKKVLAPKTLNQRKYLDVIERNDMVFGVGPAGTGKTYLAVAMAVSAYLAKRVARIILTRPAV
;
A
#
# COMPACT_ATOMS: atom_id res chain seq x y z
N ASN A 1 13.63 5.23 14.06
CA ASN A 1 14.26 3.93 14.40
C ASN A 1 13.43 2.69 14.09
N GLY A 2 12.12 2.78 13.77
CA GLY A 2 11.30 1.60 13.43
C GLY A 2 11.42 1.09 11.99
N ASP A 3 11.76 1.97 11.04
CA ASP A 3 11.77 1.66 9.61
C ASP A 3 12.97 0.79 9.18
N LEU A 4 14.14 0.92 9.82
CA LEU A 4 15.33 0.17 9.39
C LEU A 4 15.20 -1.33 9.65
N ASN A 5 14.65 -1.71 10.81
CA ASN A 5 14.44 -3.12 11.17
C ASN A 5 13.36 -3.78 10.32
N SER A 6 12.33 -3.04 9.89
CA SER A 6 11.31 -3.56 8.99
C SER A 6 11.87 -3.77 7.58
N TYR A 7 12.68 -2.83 7.09
CA TYR A 7 13.37 -2.99 5.80
C TYR A 7 14.35 -4.18 5.83
N LEU A 8 15.18 -4.31 6.87
CA LEU A 8 16.12 -5.43 7.02
C LEU A 8 15.42 -6.79 7.00
N ARG A 9 14.31 -6.94 7.73
CA ARG A 9 13.55 -8.19 7.77
C ARG A 9 12.99 -8.56 6.38
N VAL A 10 12.60 -7.58 5.58
CA VAL A 10 12.05 -7.83 4.23
C VAL A 10 13.14 -8.29 3.26
N VAL A 11 14.33 -7.67 3.27
CA VAL A 11 15.48 -8.10 2.43
C VAL A 11 15.86 -9.54 2.72
N THR A 12 15.94 -9.90 4.00
CA THR A 12 16.40 -11.24 4.40
C THR A 12 15.38 -12.34 4.10
N SER A 13 14.11 -11.98 3.85
CA SER A 13 13.02 -12.94 3.60
C SER A 13 12.78 -13.23 2.12
N ASP A 14 13.23 -12.36 1.21
CA ASP A 14 12.90 -12.42 -0.21
C ASP A 14 14.18 -12.09 -1.02
N GLY A 15 14.87 -13.14 -1.49
CA GLY A 15 16.22 -13.05 -2.08
C GLY A 15 16.33 -12.22 -3.37
N ASP A 16 15.21 -12.00 -4.06
CA ASP A 16 15.13 -11.12 -5.24
C ASP A 16 14.95 -9.63 -4.88
N THR A 17 14.72 -9.30 -3.60
CA THR A 17 14.44 -7.92 -3.20
C THR A 17 15.72 -7.20 -2.74
N SER A 18 16.21 -6.26 -3.56
CA SER A 18 17.40 -5.47 -3.20
C SER A 18 17.10 -4.39 -2.15
N LEU A 19 18.07 -4.13 -1.26
CA LEU A 19 18.04 -3.02 -0.30
C LEU A 19 17.80 -1.66 -0.98
N ARG A 20 18.40 -1.42 -2.15
CA ARG A 20 18.16 -0.22 -2.95
C ARG A 20 16.72 -0.12 -3.40
N GLY A 21 16.16 -1.21 -3.94
CA GLY A 21 14.75 -1.28 -4.29
C GLY A 21 13.85 -0.98 -3.10
N LEU A 22 14.20 -1.46 -1.90
CA LEU A 22 13.47 -1.19 -0.65
C LEU A 22 13.53 0.25 -0.17
N VAL A 23 14.69 0.90 -0.26
CA VAL A 23 14.88 2.31 0.09
C VAL A 23 14.21 3.24 -0.92
N GLU A 24 14.25 2.93 -2.22
CA GLU A 24 13.62 3.74 -3.28
C GLU A 24 12.09 3.62 -3.34
N SER A 25 11.55 2.48 -2.92
CA SER A 25 10.09 2.21 -2.80
C SER A 25 9.55 2.42 -1.38
N GLY A 26 10.43 2.63 -0.41
CA GLY A 26 10.12 3.18 0.91
C GLY A 26 9.73 4.65 0.86
N ARG A 27 9.30 5.17 -0.31
CA ARG A 27 8.61 6.45 -0.39
C ARG A 27 7.40 6.34 0.52
N GLN A 28 7.50 7.03 1.66
CA GLN A 28 6.33 7.37 2.45
C GLN A 28 5.31 7.95 1.49
N ARG A 29 4.26 7.17 1.20
CA ARG A 29 3.15 7.69 0.40
C ARG A 29 2.40 8.64 1.33
N SER A 30 2.41 9.91 0.96
CA SER A 30 1.66 10.93 1.70
C SER A 30 0.18 10.78 1.33
N PHE A 31 -0.63 10.40 2.31
CA PHE A 31 -2.08 10.29 2.17
C PHE A 31 -2.72 11.53 2.81
N GLY A 32 -2.62 12.68 2.15
CA GLY A 32 -3.03 13.96 2.71
C GLY A 32 -2.13 14.39 3.88
N LYS A 33 -2.71 14.65 5.06
CA LYS A 33 -1.94 15.07 6.26
C LYS A 33 -1.34 13.92 7.07
N LYS A 34 -1.70 12.66 6.75
CA LYS A 34 -1.28 11.49 7.54
C LYS A 34 -0.41 10.56 6.69
N VAL A 35 0.78 10.24 7.19
CA VAL A 35 1.67 9.27 6.56
C VAL A 35 1.18 7.86 6.92
N LEU A 36 0.91 7.04 5.91
CA LEU A 36 0.51 5.65 6.09
C LEU A 36 1.61 4.78 5.47
N ALA A 37 2.33 4.05 6.32
CA ALA A 37 3.35 3.11 5.87
C ALA A 37 2.80 1.68 5.93
N PRO A 38 3.04 0.84 4.91
CA PRO A 38 2.73 -0.58 5.00
C PRO A 38 3.53 -1.22 6.15
N LYS A 39 2.88 -2.03 6.98
CA LYS A 39 3.49 -2.70 8.13
C LYS A 39 4.05 -4.09 7.80
N THR A 40 3.65 -4.65 6.67
CA THR A 40 4.04 -5.99 6.23
C THR A 40 4.41 -6.00 4.75
N LEU A 41 5.17 -7.00 4.33
CA LEU A 41 5.54 -7.20 2.92
C LEU A 41 4.31 -7.33 2.01
N ASN A 42 3.29 -8.07 2.44
CA ASN A 42 2.07 -8.25 1.65
C ASN A 42 1.27 -6.95 1.51
N GLN A 43 1.25 -6.09 2.53
CA GLN A 43 0.62 -4.77 2.42
C GLN A 43 1.37 -3.90 1.40
N ARG A 44 2.70 -3.97 1.38
CA ARG A 44 3.50 -3.25 0.39
C ARG A 44 3.28 -3.78 -1.02
N LYS A 45 3.36 -5.10 -1.23
CA LYS A 45 3.03 -5.74 -2.52
C LYS A 45 1.62 -5.32 -2.98
N TYR A 46 0.64 -5.29 -2.08
CA TYR A 46 -0.71 -4.82 -2.39
C TYR A 46 -0.75 -3.36 -2.86
N LEU A 47 -0.06 -2.46 -2.17
CA LEU A 47 0.05 -1.05 -2.56
C LEU A 47 0.74 -0.86 -3.92
N ASP A 48 1.76 -1.66 -4.23
CA ASP A 48 2.48 -1.60 -5.51
C ASP A 48 1.61 -2.10 -6.67
N VAL A 49 0.84 -3.16 -6.45
CA VAL A 49 -0.08 -3.70 -7.46
C VAL A 49 -1.22 -2.72 -7.74
N ILE A 50 -1.75 -1.99 -6.73
CA ILE A 50 -2.75 -0.93 -6.93
C ILE A 50 -2.26 0.19 -7.85
N GLU A 51 -0.97 0.54 -7.83
CA GLU A 51 -0.45 1.62 -8.70
C GLU A 51 -0.21 1.20 -10.14
N ARG A 52 0.02 -0.09 -10.38
CA ARG A 52 0.47 -0.61 -11.68
C ARG A 52 -0.63 -1.26 -12.50
N ASN A 53 -1.82 -1.47 -11.91
CA ASN A 53 -2.90 -2.21 -12.54
C ASN A 53 -4.22 -1.45 -12.43
N ASP A 54 -5.04 -1.51 -13.46
CA ASP A 54 -6.36 -0.87 -13.49
C ASP A 54 -7.37 -1.54 -12.54
N MET A 55 -7.19 -2.84 -12.25
CA MET A 55 -8.05 -3.63 -11.38
C MET A 55 -7.23 -4.51 -10.44
N VAL A 56 -7.60 -4.54 -9.16
CA VAL A 56 -6.92 -5.33 -8.13
C VAL A 56 -7.94 -5.99 -7.21
N PHE A 57 -7.77 -7.29 -6.97
CA PHE A 57 -8.56 -8.06 -6.00
C PHE A 57 -7.77 -8.19 -4.68
N GLY A 58 -8.26 -7.55 -3.62
CA GLY A 58 -7.71 -7.72 -2.27
C GLY A 58 -8.39 -8.87 -1.54
N VAL A 59 -7.73 -10.03 -1.42
CA VAL A 59 -8.24 -11.22 -0.71
C VAL A 59 -7.44 -11.48 0.56
N GLY A 60 -8.12 -11.87 1.65
CA GLY A 60 -7.46 -12.32 2.87
C GLY A 60 -8.24 -12.08 4.17
N PRO A 61 -7.73 -12.54 5.32
CA PRO A 61 -8.44 -12.51 6.61
C PRO A 61 -8.77 -11.10 7.12
N ALA A 62 -9.78 -10.96 7.98
CA ALA A 62 -10.09 -9.67 8.62
C ALA A 62 -8.85 -9.05 9.29
N GLY A 63 -8.75 -7.71 9.30
CA GLY A 63 -7.65 -6.99 9.95
C GLY A 63 -6.35 -6.87 9.12
N THR A 64 -6.21 -7.50 7.95
CA THR A 64 -4.97 -7.40 7.16
C THR A 64 -4.80 -6.09 6.37
N GLY A 65 -5.79 -5.19 6.42
CA GLY A 65 -5.68 -3.84 5.85
C GLY A 65 -6.16 -3.67 4.40
N LYS A 66 -6.74 -4.70 3.75
CA LYS A 66 -7.20 -4.66 2.34
C LYS A 66 -8.07 -3.44 2.02
N THR A 67 -9.14 -3.24 2.80
CA THR A 67 -10.08 -2.13 2.63
C THR A 67 -9.43 -0.80 2.99
N TYR A 68 -8.76 -0.74 4.14
CA TYR A 68 -8.15 0.50 4.64
C TYR A 68 -7.07 1.05 3.68
N LEU A 69 -6.19 0.18 3.20
CA LEU A 69 -5.11 0.54 2.27
C LEU A 69 -5.64 0.91 0.88
N ALA A 70 -6.66 0.20 0.37
CA ALA A 70 -7.30 0.56 -0.90
C ALA A 70 -7.94 1.95 -0.83
N VAL A 71 -8.70 2.23 0.23
CA VAL A 71 -9.32 3.54 0.44
C VAL A 71 -8.26 4.62 0.60
N ALA A 72 -7.17 4.37 1.32
CA ALA A 72 -6.06 5.32 1.43
C ALA A 72 -5.49 5.66 0.04
N MET A 73 -5.19 4.65 -0.78
CA MET A 73 -4.72 4.84 -2.16
C MET A 73 -5.71 5.65 -3.01
N ALA A 74 -7.01 5.37 -2.91
CA ALA A 74 -8.04 6.12 -3.61
C ALA A 74 -8.07 7.61 -3.18
N VAL A 75 -7.98 7.88 -1.87
CA VAL A 75 -7.91 9.25 -1.33
C VAL A 75 -6.64 9.97 -1.80
N SER A 76 -5.49 9.29 -1.83
CA SER A 76 -4.25 9.86 -2.36
C SER A 76 -4.40 10.24 -3.84
N ALA A 77 -4.97 9.36 -4.66
CA ALA A 77 -5.22 9.63 -6.08
C ALA A 77 -6.18 10.82 -6.26
N TYR A 78 -7.22 10.93 -5.44
CA TYR A 78 -8.16 12.05 -5.47
C TYR A 78 -7.51 13.37 -5.08
N LEU A 79 -6.74 13.40 -3.98
CA LEU A 79 -6.01 14.60 -3.54
C LEU A 79 -4.94 15.04 -4.55
N ALA A 80 -4.31 14.08 -5.22
CA ALA A 80 -3.38 14.33 -6.32
C ALA A 80 -4.07 14.71 -7.64
N LYS A 81 -5.39 14.87 -7.65
CA LYS A 81 -6.22 15.18 -8.83
C LYS A 81 -6.07 14.17 -9.97
N ARG A 82 -5.65 12.94 -9.68
CA ARG A 82 -5.57 11.84 -10.68
C ARG A 82 -6.94 11.24 -10.98
N VAL A 83 -7.89 11.39 -10.06
CA VAL A 83 -9.28 10.94 -10.23
C VAL A 83 -10.24 12.04 -9.78
N ALA A 84 -11.40 12.13 -10.44
CA ALA A 84 -12.42 13.14 -10.14
C ALA A 84 -13.42 12.72 -9.05
N ARG A 85 -13.54 11.42 -8.76
CA ARG A 85 -14.50 10.88 -7.79
C ARG A 85 -14.05 9.51 -7.26
N ILE A 86 -14.43 9.20 -6.03
CA ILE A 86 -14.26 7.87 -5.40
C ILE A 86 -15.65 7.27 -5.21
N ILE A 87 -15.83 6.01 -5.60
CA ILE A 87 -17.07 5.26 -5.40
C ILE A 87 -16.77 4.10 -4.46
N LEU A 88 -17.47 4.06 -3.33
CA LEU A 88 -17.40 2.95 -2.37
C LEU A 88 -18.73 2.22 -2.39
N THR A 89 -18.68 0.92 -2.58
CA THR A 89 -19.86 0.05 -2.57
C THR A 89 -19.69 -1.08 -1.59
N ARG A 90 -20.80 -1.57 -1.06
CA ARG A 90 -20.91 -2.80 -0.29
C ARG A 90 -22.11 -3.56 -0.84
N PRO A 91 -22.08 -4.91 -0.85
CA PRO A 91 -23.22 -5.67 -1.32
C PRO A 91 -24.43 -5.38 -0.41
N ALA A 92 -25.59 -5.23 -1.03
CA ALA A 92 -26.87 -5.13 -0.33
C ALA A 92 -27.35 -6.56 -0.04
N VAL A 93 -26.73 -7.20 0.95
CA VAL A 93 -27.10 -8.54 1.43
C VAL A 93 -26.99 -8.60 2.94
#